data_AF-H8Z450-F1
#
_entry.id   AF-H8Z450-F1
#
_cell.length_a   1.000
_cell.length_b   1.000
_cell.length_c   1.000
_cell.angle_alpha   90.00
_cell.angle_beta   90.00
_cell.angle_gamma   90.00
#
_symmetry.space_group_name_H-M   'P 1'
#
loop_
_entity.id
_entity.type
_entity.pdbx_description
1 polymer ?
#
loop_
_entity_poly.entity_id
_entity_poly.type
_entity_poly.pdbx_seq_one_letter_code
_entity_poly.pdbx_strand_id
1 'polypeptide(L)'
;MACLWLVLLGLIISPVAYSTATEPAPQSAALEPAPQIAPESAQQPATELMIDHFDPETGKRIIPNERCLTCHGDEEQKTDVRDDGSPVKIFVHSEQIKASVHGEQPCTSCHVTIDRVPHRKAPSVIVGCIECHRETWEEHQDDPDGKYERLGVVNEQIDNFMHSIHAQPSELDQSRTNATCYDCHDDHNIGELGSIQRAD
;
A
#
# COMPACT_ATOMS: atom_id res chain seq x y z
N MET A 1 -42.98 18.68 40.28
CA MET A 1 -44.09 19.67 40.33
C MET A 1 -43.80 20.67 39.22
N ALA A 2 -44.62 20.72 38.17
CA ALA A 2 -45.74 21.69 37.99
C ALA A 2 -45.23 23.15 37.88
N CYS A 3 -45.58 23.97 36.88
CA CYS A 3 -46.68 23.93 35.87
C CYS A 3 -46.10 23.96 34.43
N LEU A 4 -46.79 23.71 33.30
CA LEU A 4 -47.98 24.37 32.69
C LEU A 4 -47.87 25.92 32.68
N TRP A 5 -48.25 26.68 31.65
CA TRP A 5 -49.51 26.70 30.87
C TRP A 5 -49.24 27.16 29.40
N LEU A 6 -49.84 26.51 28.38
CA LEU A 6 -51.05 26.93 27.61
C LEU A 6 -50.93 28.31 26.89
N VAL A 7 -51.12 28.51 25.56
CA VAL A 7 -52.24 28.27 24.60
C VAL A 7 -52.58 29.66 23.96
N LEU A 8 -53.15 29.92 22.78
CA LEU A 8 -53.79 29.22 21.62
C LEU A 8 -52.84 29.25 20.38
N LEU A 9 -53.08 28.68 19.17
CA LEU A 9 -54.25 28.26 18.35
C LEU A 9 -54.92 29.40 17.53
N GLY A 10 -54.75 29.40 16.20
CA GLY A 10 -55.27 30.44 15.29
C GLY A 10 -55.54 29.92 13.86
N LEU A 11 -56.65 30.35 13.26
CA LEU A 11 -57.29 29.84 12.03
C LEU A 11 -56.43 30.01 10.76
N ILE A 12 -56.34 29.03 9.86
CA ILE A 12 -57.28 28.68 8.77
C ILE A 12 -57.60 29.87 7.84
N ILE A 13 -57.01 29.85 6.63
CA ILE A 13 -57.62 30.40 5.39
C ILE A 13 -57.27 29.43 4.24
N SER A 14 -58.24 29.12 3.37
CA SER A 14 -58.12 28.23 2.20
C SER A 14 -58.08 29.03 0.87
N PRO A 15 -57.60 28.44 -0.25
CA PRO A 15 -57.13 29.21 -1.40
C PRO A 15 -58.23 29.66 -2.37
N VAL A 16 -57.89 30.65 -3.21
CA VAL A 16 -58.60 31.02 -4.44
C VAL A 16 -57.59 31.02 -5.59
N ALA A 17 -58.03 30.59 -6.78
CA ALA A 17 -57.20 30.35 -7.95
C ALA A 17 -57.41 31.41 -9.06
N TYR A 18 -56.95 31.10 -10.28
CA TYR A 18 -56.96 31.89 -11.52
C TYR A 18 -55.93 33.04 -11.60
N SER A 19 -55.47 33.46 -12.78
CA SER A 19 -55.25 32.75 -14.07
C SER A 19 -54.59 33.73 -15.04
N THR A 20 -53.57 33.32 -15.79
CA THR A 20 -53.14 34.00 -17.02
C THR A 20 -52.90 32.97 -18.11
N ALA A 21 -53.35 33.28 -19.33
CA ALA A 21 -53.52 32.31 -20.39
C ALA A 21 -52.21 31.90 -21.09
N THR A 22 -52.21 30.68 -21.62
CA THR A 22 -51.24 30.13 -22.57
C THR A 22 -51.40 30.79 -23.96
N GLU A 23 -50.29 31.03 -24.67
CA GLU A 23 -50.29 31.10 -26.14
C GLU A 23 -49.56 29.87 -26.72
N PRO A 24 -50.12 29.21 -27.76
CA PRO A 24 -49.60 27.93 -28.27
C PRO A 24 -48.56 28.09 -29.40
N ALA A 25 -47.65 27.13 -29.51
CA ALA A 25 -46.67 27.06 -30.60
C ALA A 25 -47.13 26.17 -31.78
N PRO A 26 -46.78 26.50 -33.03
CA PRO A 26 -46.64 25.55 -34.14
C PRO A 26 -45.19 25.06 -34.22
N GLN A 27 -44.88 23.82 -33.83
CA GLN A 27 -45.06 22.58 -34.61
C GLN A 27 -44.05 22.38 -35.76
N SER A 28 -43.13 21.42 -35.58
CA SER A 28 -42.43 20.74 -36.68
C SER A 28 -42.07 19.30 -36.29
N ALA A 29 -42.51 18.33 -37.10
CA ALA A 29 -42.06 16.93 -37.23
C ALA A 29 -41.70 16.12 -35.96
N ALA A 30 -42.41 15.00 -35.74
CA ALA A 30 -42.02 13.99 -34.78
C ALA A 30 -40.78 13.20 -35.25
N LEU A 31 -39.89 12.90 -34.32
CA LEU A 31 -38.86 11.85 -34.39
C LEU A 31 -39.04 10.96 -33.16
N GLU A 32 -38.70 9.67 -33.29
CA GLU A 32 -39.03 8.64 -32.30
C GLU A 32 -38.20 8.79 -31.00
N PRO A 33 -38.75 8.41 -29.83
CA PRO A 33 -38.08 8.65 -28.56
C PRO A 33 -36.83 7.77 -28.39
N ALA A 34 -35.69 8.42 -28.19
CA ALA A 34 -34.46 7.76 -27.75
C ALA A 34 -34.64 7.12 -26.36
N PRO A 35 -33.91 6.02 -26.06
CA PRO A 35 -34.01 5.35 -24.76
C PRO A 35 -33.58 6.29 -23.61
N GLN A 36 -34.35 6.27 -22.53
CA GLN A 36 -34.12 7.12 -21.36
C GLN A 36 -32.96 6.60 -20.53
N ILE A 37 -31.78 7.21 -20.68
CA ILE A 37 -30.67 7.03 -19.74
C ILE A 37 -30.99 7.88 -18.50
N ALA A 38 -30.94 7.26 -17.32
CA ALA A 38 -31.15 7.93 -16.04
C ALA A 38 -30.04 8.98 -15.78
N PRO A 39 -30.31 10.05 -15.01
CA PRO A 39 -29.33 11.12 -14.82
C PRO A 39 -28.10 10.61 -14.05
N GLU A 40 -26.94 10.68 -14.72
CA GLU A 40 -25.62 10.50 -14.12
C GLU A 40 -25.49 11.39 -12.87
N SER A 41 -25.24 10.80 -11.70
CA SER A 41 -25.08 11.55 -10.47
C SER A 41 -23.77 12.34 -10.51
N ALA A 42 -23.86 13.67 -10.48
CA ALA A 42 -22.72 14.57 -10.58
C ALA A 42 -21.70 14.35 -9.44
N GLN A 43 -20.63 13.60 -9.75
CA GLN A 43 -19.57 13.28 -8.80
C GLN A 43 -18.85 14.55 -8.32
N GLN A 44 -18.81 14.77 -7.00
CA GLN A 44 -18.21 15.95 -6.41
C GLN A 44 -16.67 15.89 -6.45
N PRO A 45 -15.97 17.05 -6.62
CA PRO A 45 -14.55 17.04 -6.97
C PRO A 45 -13.59 16.85 -5.78
N ALA A 46 -12.79 15.79 -5.86
CA ALA A 46 -11.36 15.74 -5.49
C ALA A 46 -10.92 16.25 -4.09
N THR A 47 -11.83 16.31 -3.11
CA THR A 47 -11.52 16.76 -1.74
C THR A 47 -11.62 15.62 -0.71
N GLU A 48 -12.11 14.45 -1.12
CA GLU A 48 -12.41 13.29 -0.25
C GLU A 48 -11.45 12.13 -0.57
N LEU A 49 -10.15 12.37 -0.36
CA LEU A 49 -9.03 11.41 -0.53
C LEU A 49 -7.91 11.67 0.50
N MET A 50 -8.25 12.01 1.74
CA MET A 50 -7.29 12.45 2.77
C MET A 50 -7.46 11.79 4.15
N ILE A 51 -8.32 10.77 4.28
CA ILE A 51 -8.55 10.03 5.54
C ILE A 51 -8.09 8.57 5.41
N ASP A 52 -8.25 7.96 4.25
CA ASP A 52 -8.20 6.51 4.00
C ASP A 52 -6.79 5.93 3.79
N HIS A 53 -5.77 6.60 4.32
CA HIS A 53 -4.35 6.26 4.13
C HIS A 53 -3.61 6.08 5.46
N PHE A 54 -4.32 5.61 6.48
CA PHE A 54 -3.76 5.25 7.78
C PHE A 54 -4.28 3.88 8.23
N ASP A 55 -3.40 3.11 8.86
CA ASP A 55 -3.69 1.87 9.55
C ASP A 55 -4.54 2.16 10.81
N PRO A 56 -5.70 1.51 10.99
CA PRO A 56 -6.61 1.79 12.10
C PRO A 56 -6.11 1.23 13.45
N GLU A 57 -5.16 0.29 13.46
CA GLU A 57 -4.60 -0.32 14.67
C GLU A 57 -3.30 0.37 15.09
N THR A 58 -2.38 0.58 14.14
CA THR A 58 -1.06 1.19 14.44
C THR A 58 -1.02 2.71 14.26
N GLY A 59 -2.01 3.31 13.60
CA GLY A 59 -2.04 4.74 13.27
C GLY A 59 -0.97 5.17 12.25
N LYS A 60 -0.19 4.23 11.70
CA LYS A 60 0.85 4.52 10.70
C LYS A 60 0.23 4.88 9.35
N ARG A 61 0.96 5.65 8.54
CA ARG A 61 0.57 5.91 7.15
C ARG A 61 0.71 4.63 6.33
N ILE A 62 -0.35 4.26 5.62
CA ILE A 62 -0.28 3.24 4.56
C ILE A 62 0.32 3.90 3.31
N ILE A 63 1.37 3.31 2.77
CA ILE A 63 2.02 3.74 1.51
C ILE A 63 1.89 2.58 0.52
N PRO A 64 0.98 2.65 -0.46
CA PRO A 64 0.79 1.57 -1.41
C PRO A 64 1.93 1.55 -2.45
N ASN A 65 2.26 0.35 -2.96
CA ASN A 65 3.50 0.06 -3.69
C ASN A 65 3.70 0.95 -4.94
N GLU A 66 2.62 1.39 -5.58
CA GLU A 66 2.65 2.26 -6.76
C GLU A 66 3.34 3.60 -6.45
N ARG A 67 3.26 4.08 -5.21
CA ARG A 67 3.91 5.32 -4.77
C ARG A 67 5.43 5.17 -4.70
N CYS A 68 5.92 3.99 -4.33
CA CYS A 68 7.34 3.66 -4.39
C CYS A 68 7.77 3.49 -5.86
N LEU A 69 7.04 2.67 -6.62
CA LEU A 69 7.32 2.35 -8.02
C LEU A 69 7.18 3.56 -8.97
N THR A 70 6.53 4.65 -8.55
CA THR A 70 6.50 5.94 -9.28
C THR A 70 7.90 6.47 -9.61
N CYS A 71 8.92 6.16 -8.78
CA CYS A 71 10.32 6.47 -9.06
C CYS A 71 11.20 5.20 -9.05
N HIS A 72 10.99 4.30 -8.09
CA HIS A 72 11.76 3.06 -7.97
C HIS A 72 11.38 2.00 -9.03
N GLY A 73 10.35 2.23 -9.84
CA GLY A 73 9.97 1.39 -10.99
C GLY A 73 10.16 2.07 -12.34
N ASP A 74 10.81 3.24 -12.38
CA ASP A 74 11.03 4.00 -13.61
C ASP A 74 12.33 3.56 -14.33
N GLU A 75 12.18 3.01 -15.54
CA GLU A 75 13.29 2.55 -16.36
C GLU A 75 14.21 3.68 -16.86
N GLU A 76 13.78 4.94 -16.83
CA GLU A 76 14.60 6.11 -17.13
C GLU A 76 15.39 6.61 -15.90
N GLN A 77 14.97 6.23 -14.67
CA GLN A 77 15.58 6.66 -13.40
C GLN A 77 16.24 5.50 -12.63
N LYS A 78 17.10 4.74 -13.31
CA LYS A 78 17.75 3.54 -12.75
C LYS A 78 18.74 3.79 -11.60
N THR A 79 19.23 5.02 -11.46
CA THR A 79 20.24 5.41 -10.45
C THR A 79 19.99 6.81 -9.91
N ASP A 80 20.35 7.03 -8.64
CA ASP A 80 20.32 8.32 -7.96
C ASP A 80 21.66 8.57 -7.21
N VAL A 81 21.78 9.68 -6.49
CA VAL A 81 22.96 10.08 -5.72
C VAL A 81 22.56 10.33 -4.26
N ARG A 82 23.26 9.68 -3.32
CA ARG A 82 23.03 9.86 -1.87
C ARG A 82 23.47 11.25 -1.39
N ASP A 83 23.02 11.63 -0.19
CA ASP A 83 23.43 12.83 0.55
C ASP A 83 24.96 13.08 0.65
N ASP A 84 25.79 12.05 0.51
CA ASP A 84 27.26 12.12 0.54
C ASP A 84 27.92 12.24 -0.85
N GLY A 85 27.15 12.25 -1.93
CA GLY A 85 27.62 12.28 -3.32
C GLY A 85 27.91 10.90 -3.93
N SER A 86 27.70 9.79 -3.20
CA SER A 86 27.89 8.44 -3.73
C SER A 86 26.71 7.99 -4.62
N PRO A 87 26.97 7.30 -5.75
CA PRO A 87 25.90 6.77 -6.59
C PRO A 87 25.19 5.58 -5.94
N VAL A 88 23.91 5.44 -6.23
CA VAL A 88 23.05 4.33 -5.77
C VAL A 88 22.17 3.84 -6.92
N LYS A 89 22.00 2.51 -7.05
CA LYS A 89 20.94 1.93 -7.88
C LYS A 89 19.64 2.03 -7.10
N ILE A 90 18.58 2.59 -7.69
CA ILE A 90 17.29 2.76 -7.03
C ILE A 90 16.14 1.99 -7.69
N PHE A 91 16.37 1.50 -8.91
CA PHE A 91 15.33 0.83 -9.70
C PHE A 91 15.17 -0.64 -9.35
N VAL A 92 13.91 -1.05 -9.26
CA VAL A 92 13.40 -2.36 -8.88
C VAL A 92 12.53 -2.87 -10.03
N HIS A 93 12.83 -4.06 -10.53
CA HIS A 93 11.96 -4.73 -11.49
C HIS A 93 10.68 -5.21 -10.77
N SER A 94 9.59 -4.48 -10.89
CA SER A 94 8.30 -4.78 -10.23
C SER A 94 7.81 -6.21 -10.47
N GLU A 95 8.02 -6.76 -11.67
CA GLU A 95 7.60 -8.12 -12.01
C GLU A 95 8.52 -9.21 -11.43
N GLN A 96 9.76 -8.88 -11.04
CA GLN A 96 10.64 -9.83 -10.33
C GLN A 96 10.20 -9.99 -8.87
N ILE A 97 9.94 -8.88 -8.16
CA ILE A 97 9.46 -8.97 -6.78
C ILE A 97 8.06 -9.61 -6.70
N LYS A 98 7.14 -9.32 -7.64
CA LYS A 98 5.84 -10.01 -7.74
C LYS A 98 5.96 -11.53 -7.95
N ALA A 99 7.05 -12.00 -8.56
CA ALA A 99 7.32 -13.42 -8.77
C ALA A 99 8.13 -14.07 -7.62
N SER A 100 8.55 -13.28 -6.63
CA SER A 100 9.26 -13.75 -5.43
C SER A 100 8.30 -14.37 -4.40
N VAL A 101 8.83 -15.05 -3.37
CA VAL A 101 7.99 -15.56 -2.26
C VAL A 101 7.36 -14.46 -1.41
N HIS A 102 7.81 -13.22 -1.59
CA HIS A 102 7.27 -12.03 -0.93
C HIS A 102 6.46 -11.13 -1.90
N GLY A 103 6.04 -11.63 -3.06
CA GLY A 103 5.36 -10.84 -4.09
C GLY A 103 4.02 -10.21 -3.68
N GLU A 104 3.38 -10.70 -2.62
CA GLU A 104 2.16 -10.12 -2.03
C GLU A 104 2.46 -9.10 -0.91
N GLN A 105 3.71 -8.95 -0.47
CA GLN A 105 4.09 -8.01 0.59
C GLN A 105 4.18 -6.56 0.07
N PRO A 106 3.69 -5.57 0.83
CA PRO A 106 3.96 -4.17 0.53
C PRO A 106 5.45 -3.84 0.76
N CYS A 107 6.00 -2.88 0.02
CA CYS A 107 7.40 -2.47 0.16
C CYS A 107 7.77 -2.10 1.60
N THR A 108 6.82 -1.55 2.37
CA THR A 108 6.98 -1.15 3.77
C THR A 108 7.04 -2.32 4.76
N SER A 109 6.68 -3.56 4.38
CA SER A 109 6.92 -4.75 5.22
C SER A 109 8.41 -5.04 5.38
N CYS A 110 9.21 -4.79 4.32
CA CYS A 110 10.67 -4.95 4.36
C CYS A 110 11.35 -3.62 4.71
N HIS A 111 10.96 -2.53 4.05
CA HIS A 111 11.49 -1.17 4.29
C HIS A 111 10.76 -0.46 5.44
N VAL A 112 10.73 -1.10 6.61
CA VAL A 112 9.97 -0.67 7.80
C VAL A 112 10.33 0.73 8.34
N THR A 113 11.44 1.30 7.89
CA THR A 113 11.91 2.65 8.25
C THR A 113 11.38 3.77 7.34
N ILE A 114 10.63 3.46 6.28
CA ILE A 114 10.10 4.46 5.33
C ILE A 114 8.65 4.84 5.70
N ASP A 115 8.48 6.01 6.33
CA ASP A 115 7.18 6.57 6.73
C ASP A 115 6.59 7.59 5.73
N ARG A 116 7.37 7.97 4.70
CA ARG A 116 7.03 9.06 3.79
C ARG A 116 7.65 8.92 2.40
N VAL A 117 6.81 9.06 1.38
CA VAL A 117 7.20 9.15 -0.04
C VAL A 117 6.56 10.41 -0.68
N PRO A 118 7.27 11.17 -1.52
CA PRO A 118 8.71 11.09 -1.78
C PRO A 118 9.53 11.45 -0.54
N HIS A 119 10.65 10.75 -0.36
CA HIS A 119 11.65 11.06 0.67
C HIS A 119 12.49 12.28 0.23
N ARG A 120 13.05 13.03 1.19
CA ARG A 120 13.79 14.30 0.94
C ARG A 120 15.31 14.17 1.05
N LYS A 121 15.76 13.03 1.55
CA LYS A 121 17.11 12.58 1.87
C LYS A 121 17.06 11.06 1.73
N ALA A 122 18.17 10.42 1.38
CA ALA A 122 18.20 8.96 1.37
C ALA A 122 17.84 8.42 2.78
N PRO A 123 16.76 7.65 2.94
CA PRO A 123 16.39 7.12 4.25
C PRO A 123 17.39 6.03 4.67
N SER A 124 17.60 5.86 5.99
CA SER A 124 18.29 4.70 6.53
C SER A 124 17.42 3.46 6.32
N VAL A 125 17.57 2.81 5.16
CA VAL A 125 16.92 1.53 4.85
C VAL A 125 17.52 0.47 5.77
N ILE A 126 16.66 -0.11 6.60
CA ILE A 126 16.98 -1.28 7.44
C ILE A 126 15.93 -2.33 7.08
N VAL A 127 16.38 -3.45 6.51
CA VAL A 127 15.55 -4.61 6.18
C VAL A 127 15.98 -5.76 7.08
N GLY A 128 15.06 -6.29 7.89
CA GLY A 128 15.31 -7.40 8.80
C GLY A 128 14.55 -8.64 8.35
N CYS A 129 15.27 -9.68 7.89
CA CYS A 129 14.63 -10.94 7.50
C CYS A 129 14.24 -11.81 8.70
N ILE A 130 15.05 -11.79 9.77
CA ILE A 130 15.00 -12.84 10.81
C ILE A 130 13.73 -12.80 11.65
N GLU A 131 13.24 -11.61 12.04
CA GLU A 131 12.13 -11.49 13.00
C GLU A 131 10.83 -12.07 12.43
N CYS A 132 10.37 -11.54 11.30
CA CYS A 132 9.16 -12.02 10.62
C CYS A 132 9.23 -13.51 10.26
N HIS A 133 10.40 -14.01 9.84
CA HIS A 133 10.58 -15.44 9.55
C HIS A 133 10.50 -16.33 10.80
N ARG A 134 10.86 -15.82 11.99
CA ARG A 134 10.71 -16.52 13.27
C ARG A 134 9.28 -16.41 13.81
N GLU A 135 8.72 -15.20 13.88
CA GLU A 135 7.34 -14.95 14.33
C GLU A 135 6.33 -15.79 13.52
N THR A 136 6.42 -15.75 12.19
CA THR A 136 5.56 -16.53 11.28
C THR A 136 5.76 -18.05 11.43
N TRP A 137 6.93 -18.51 11.90
CA TRP A 137 7.16 -19.93 12.18
C TRP A 137 6.61 -20.33 13.56
N GLU A 138 6.83 -19.51 14.59
CA GLU A 138 6.30 -19.75 15.92
C GLU A 138 4.76 -19.80 15.94
N GLU A 139 4.09 -18.98 15.11
CA GLU A 139 2.63 -18.99 14.94
C GLU A 139 2.09 -20.19 14.13
N HIS A 140 2.89 -20.79 13.23
CA HIS A 140 2.39 -21.72 12.22
C HIS A 140 3.14 -23.07 12.10
N GLN A 141 4.10 -23.36 12.98
CA GLN A 141 4.83 -24.65 12.98
C GLN A 141 3.96 -25.89 13.19
N ASP A 142 2.81 -25.74 13.86
CA ASP A 142 1.81 -26.79 14.10
C ASP A 142 0.67 -26.78 13.06
N ASP A 143 0.82 -26.09 11.92
CA ASP A 143 -0.20 -26.03 10.85
C ASP A 143 -0.52 -27.43 10.28
N PRO A 144 -1.78 -27.91 10.39
CA PRO A 144 -2.14 -29.29 10.06
C PRO A 144 -2.13 -29.60 8.56
N ASP A 145 -2.21 -28.56 7.72
CA ASP A 145 -2.12 -28.67 6.25
C ASP A 145 -0.65 -28.61 5.74
N GLY A 146 0.32 -28.39 6.63
CA GLY A 146 1.75 -28.36 6.32
C GLY A 146 2.20 -27.15 5.50
N LYS A 147 1.35 -26.13 5.35
CA LYS A 147 1.56 -24.96 4.45
C LYS A 147 2.88 -24.22 4.75
N TYR A 148 3.33 -24.26 6.00
CA TYR A 148 4.49 -23.51 6.48
C TYR A 148 5.74 -24.39 6.70
N GLU A 149 5.72 -25.69 6.41
CA GLU A 149 6.85 -26.62 6.65
C GLU A 149 8.19 -26.08 6.07
N ARG A 150 8.13 -25.45 4.89
CA ARG A 150 9.29 -24.84 4.24
C ARG A 150 9.96 -23.73 5.06
N LEU A 151 9.19 -23.02 5.90
CA LEU A 151 9.67 -21.94 6.77
C LEU A 151 10.48 -22.47 7.97
N GLY A 152 10.17 -23.67 8.46
CA GLY A 152 11.02 -24.36 9.45
C GLY A 152 12.43 -24.61 8.90
N VAL A 153 12.53 -25.05 7.64
CA VAL A 153 13.81 -25.19 6.94
C VAL A 153 14.52 -23.83 6.77
N VAL A 154 13.79 -22.73 6.53
CA VAL A 154 14.42 -21.39 6.49
C VAL A 154 14.99 -21.00 7.86
N ASN A 155 14.26 -21.27 8.95
CA ASN A 155 14.73 -20.97 10.30
C ASN A 155 15.98 -21.79 10.69
N GLU A 156 16.05 -23.07 10.30
CA GLU A 156 17.29 -23.86 10.44
C GLU A 156 18.46 -23.22 9.68
N GLN A 157 18.25 -22.70 8.47
CA GLN A 157 19.30 -22.00 7.72
C GLN A 157 19.66 -20.62 8.32
N ILE A 158 18.69 -19.91 8.90
CA ILE A 158 18.94 -18.68 9.68
C ILE A 158 19.85 -19.00 10.87
N ASP A 159 19.54 -20.02 11.65
CA ASP A 159 20.34 -20.37 12.82
C ASP A 159 21.73 -20.88 12.43
N ASN A 160 21.87 -21.66 11.35
CA ASN A 160 23.17 -22.02 10.79
C ASN A 160 23.98 -20.78 10.32
N PHE A 161 23.33 -19.79 9.70
CA PHE A 161 23.96 -18.52 9.33
C PHE A 161 24.40 -17.72 10.57
N MET A 162 23.56 -17.62 11.60
CA MET A 162 23.83 -16.88 12.83
C MET A 162 24.96 -17.48 13.68
N HIS A 163 25.18 -18.79 13.60
CA HIS A 163 26.34 -19.46 14.20
C HIS A 163 27.61 -19.42 13.33
N SER A 164 27.53 -18.92 12.09
CA SER A 164 28.66 -18.85 11.15
C SER A 164 29.50 -17.58 11.30
N ILE A 165 30.69 -17.56 10.68
CA ILE A 165 31.57 -16.38 10.61
C ILE A 165 30.90 -15.16 9.92
N HIS A 166 29.90 -15.39 9.06
CA HIS A 166 29.20 -14.32 8.33
C HIS A 166 28.44 -13.38 9.25
N ALA A 167 27.76 -13.92 10.27
CA ALA A 167 26.99 -13.15 11.25
C ALA A 167 27.85 -12.53 12.36
N GLN A 168 29.15 -12.84 12.44
CA GLN A 168 30.05 -12.23 13.41
C GLN A 168 30.40 -10.79 13.02
N PRO A 169 30.66 -9.89 13.99
CA PRO A 169 31.13 -8.52 13.73
C PRO A 169 32.44 -8.50 12.93
N SER A 170 32.57 -7.58 11.98
CA SER A 170 33.72 -7.57 11.07
C SER A 170 34.98 -6.96 11.70
N GLU A 171 36.15 -7.59 11.49
CA GLU A 171 37.43 -7.09 12.04
C GLU A 171 37.79 -5.68 11.55
N LEU A 172 37.33 -5.31 10.35
CA LEU A 172 37.55 -3.99 9.75
C LEU A 172 36.59 -2.92 10.30
N ASP A 173 35.39 -3.33 10.71
CA ASP A 173 34.33 -2.47 11.22
C ASP A 173 33.37 -3.30 12.08
N GLN A 174 33.54 -3.21 13.40
CA GLN A 174 32.72 -3.93 14.39
C GLN A 174 31.27 -3.42 14.48
N SER A 175 30.89 -2.35 13.76
CA SER A 175 29.49 -1.89 13.70
C SER A 175 28.62 -2.69 12.72
N ARG A 176 29.24 -3.53 11.88
CA ARG A 176 28.58 -4.40 10.90
C ARG A 176 29.03 -5.86 11.04
N THR A 177 28.20 -6.77 10.52
CA THR A 177 28.60 -8.18 10.33
C THR A 177 29.54 -8.34 9.14
N ASN A 178 30.23 -9.49 9.07
CA ASN A 178 31.08 -9.85 7.92
C ASN A 178 30.28 -9.98 6.62
N ALA A 179 29.05 -10.52 6.69
CA ALA A 179 28.08 -10.50 5.61
C ALA A 179 26.63 -10.46 6.17
N THR A 180 25.69 -10.17 5.29
CA THR A 180 24.24 -10.14 5.50
C THR A 180 23.54 -11.09 4.53
N CYS A 181 22.24 -11.33 4.70
CA CYS A 181 21.49 -12.23 3.81
C CYS A 181 21.56 -11.78 2.34
N TYR A 182 21.48 -10.47 2.08
CA TYR A 182 21.48 -9.89 0.73
C TYR A 182 22.88 -9.66 0.13
N ASP A 183 23.97 -10.01 0.84
CA ASP A 183 25.31 -10.07 0.23
C ASP A 183 25.49 -11.35 -0.64
N CYS A 184 24.58 -12.32 -0.51
CA CYS A 184 24.58 -13.60 -1.26
C CYS A 184 23.23 -13.95 -1.92
N HIS A 185 22.12 -13.35 -1.48
CA HIS A 185 20.79 -13.47 -2.09
C HIS A 185 20.35 -12.12 -2.68
N ASP A 186 19.49 -12.14 -3.69
CA ASP A 186 18.90 -10.91 -4.24
C ASP A 186 17.89 -10.31 -3.26
N ASP A 187 17.93 -8.99 -3.03
CA ASP A 187 17.11 -8.27 -2.05
C ASP A 187 15.66 -8.02 -2.53
N HIS A 188 15.44 -7.96 -3.84
CA HIS A 188 14.11 -7.75 -4.44
C HIS A 188 13.59 -8.99 -5.21
N ASN A 189 14.40 -10.03 -5.37
CA ASN A 189 14.05 -11.29 -6.01
C ASN A 189 14.34 -12.46 -5.05
N ILE A 190 13.77 -12.41 -3.84
CA ILE A 190 13.90 -13.45 -2.81
C ILE A 190 13.07 -14.67 -3.21
N GLY A 191 13.71 -15.68 -3.78
CA GLY A 191 13.04 -16.89 -4.27
C GLY A 191 13.53 -18.19 -3.62
N GLU A 192 12.89 -19.30 -4.01
CA GLU A 192 13.34 -20.65 -3.66
C GLU A 192 14.74 -20.95 -4.26
N LEU A 193 15.50 -21.84 -3.61
CA LEU A 193 16.83 -22.27 -4.03
C LEU A 193 16.80 -22.90 -5.42
N GLY A 194 17.24 -22.15 -6.44
CA GLY A 194 17.19 -22.57 -7.85
C GLY A 194 16.07 -21.94 -8.67
N SER A 195 15.33 -20.98 -8.10
CA SER A 195 14.61 -19.98 -8.88
C SER A 195 15.58 -19.01 -9.59
N ILE A 196 15.04 -17.99 -10.27
CA ILE A 196 15.71 -17.25 -11.36
C ILE A 196 17.07 -16.62 -10.97
N GLN A 197 17.34 -16.35 -9.68
CA GLN A 197 18.64 -15.81 -9.23
C GLN A 197 19.87 -16.71 -9.53
N ARG A 198 19.68 -17.95 -10.02
CA ARG A 198 20.76 -18.81 -10.54
C ARG A 198 20.45 -19.43 -11.92
N ALA A 199 19.70 -18.70 -12.74
CA ALA A 199 19.31 -19.13 -14.10
C ALA A 199 20.07 -18.39 -15.23
N ASP A 200 21.34 -18.03 -14.98
CA ASP A 200 22.40 -17.70 -15.96
C ASP A 200 23.78 -17.89 -15.30
#